data_AF-O08938-F1
#
_entry.id   AF-O08938-F1
#
_cell.length_a   1.000
_cell.length_b   1.000
_cell.length_c   1.000
_cell.angle_alpha   90.00
_cell.angle_beta   90.00
_cell.angle_gamma   90.00
#
_symmetry.space_group_name_H-M   'P 1'
#
loop_
_entity.id
_entity.type
_entity.pdbx_description
1 polymer ?
#
loop_
_entity_poly.entity_id
_entity_poly.type
_entity_poly.pdbx_seq_one_letter_code
_entity_poly.pdbx_strand_id
1 'polypeptide(L)'
;GGEQINNIGLLDTLLFGSIISAVDPVAVLAVFEEIHINELLHILVFGESLLNDAVTVVLYHLFEEFASYESVGISDIFLGFLSFFVVALGGVFVGVVYGVIAAFTSRFTSHIRVIEPLFVFLYSYMAYLSAELFHLSGIMALIASGVVMRPYV
;
A
#
# COMPACT_ATOMS: atom_id res chain seq x y z
N GLY A 1 -20.64 -14.48 27.81
CA GLY A 1 -19.60 -14.22 26.79
C GLY A 1 -20.18 -13.72 25.46
N GLY A 2 -21.43 -14.00 25.11
CA GLY A 2 -21.99 -13.68 23.78
C GLY A 2 -22.84 -12.40 23.65
N GLU A 3 -23.07 -11.63 24.72
CA GLU A 3 -23.88 -10.40 24.63
C GLU A 3 -23.07 -9.16 24.25
N GLN A 4 -21.75 -9.14 24.49
CA GLN A 4 -20.88 -8.01 24.11
C GLN A 4 -20.61 -7.95 22.60
N ILE A 5 -20.62 -9.09 21.89
CA ILE A 5 -20.43 -9.15 20.43
C ILE A 5 -21.65 -8.66 19.64
N ASN A 6 -22.85 -8.67 20.24
CA ASN A 6 -24.06 -8.18 19.57
C ASN A 6 -24.23 -6.65 19.64
N ASN A 7 -23.39 -5.96 20.42
CA ASN A 7 -23.48 -4.52 20.66
C ASN A 7 -22.27 -3.75 20.11
N ILE A 8 -21.57 -4.33 19.14
CA ILE A 8 -20.45 -3.69 18.45
C ILE A 8 -21.02 -2.81 17.34
N GLY A 9 -20.54 -1.57 17.20
CA GLY A 9 -20.99 -0.68 16.15
C GLY A 9 -20.70 -1.23 14.76
N LEU A 10 -21.53 -0.87 13.78
CA LEU A 10 -21.27 -1.20 12.36
C LEU A 10 -19.88 -0.72 11.95
N LEU A 11 -19.51 0.48 12.41
CA LEU A 11 -18.24 1.10 12.08
C LEU A 11 -17.06 0.35 12.70
N ASP A 12 -17.15 -0.06 13.96
CA ASP A 12 -16.13 -0.89 14.61
C ASP A 12 -15.94 -2.22 13.86
N THR A 13 -17.03 -2.78 13.33
CA THR A 13 -17.00 -4.01 12.53
C THR A 13 -16.34 -3.80 11.17
N LEU A 14 -16.58 -2.65 10.52
CA LEU A 14 -15.93 -2.28 9.26
C LEU A 14 -14.43 -2.00 9.45
N LEU A 15 -14.08 -1.31 10.54
CA LEU A 15 -12.69 -1.01 10.90
C LEU A 15 -11.94 -2.31 11.20
N PHE A 16 -12.52 -3.20 12.01
CA PHE A 16 -11.99 -4.54 12.23
C PHE A 16 -11.85 -5.33 10.91
N GLY A 17 -12.89 -5.28 10.06
CA GLY A 17 -12.91 -5.89 8.74
C GLY A 17 -11.78 -5.41 7.82
N SER A 18 -11.45 -4.10 7.88
CA SER A 18 -10.34 -3.54 7.12
C SER A 18 -9.01 -4.14 7.57
N ILE A 19 -8.74 -4.18 8.87
CA ILE A 19 -7.48 -4.70 9.43
C ILE A 19 -7.26 -6.17 9.06
N ILE A 20 -8.30 -7.00 9.16
CA ILE A 20 -8.21 -8.43 8.84
C ILE A 20 -8.21 -8.73 7.34
N SER A 21 -8.49 -7.73 6.49
CA SER A 21 -8.47 -7.88 5.03
C SER A 21 -7.05 -8.09 4.52
N ALA A 22 -6.02 -7.56 5.19
CA ALA A 22 -4.62 -7.80 4.87
C ALA A 22 -4.29 -9.30 5.03
N VAL A 23 -3.79 -9.92 3.95
CA VAL A 23 -3.44 -11.35 3.91
C VAL A 23 -1.95 -11.48 3.65
N ASP A 24 -1.23 -12.07 4.61
CA ASP A 24 0.18 -12.39 4.48
C ASP A 24 0.37 -13.79 3.83
N PRO A 25 0.95 -13.89 2.63
CA PRO A 25 1.10 -15.15 1.92
C PRO A 25 2.41 -15.85 2.27
N VAL A 26 3.25 -15.34 3.17
CA VAL A 26 4.63 -15.84 3.41
C VAL A 26 4.68 -17.35 3.65
N ALA A 27 3.77 -17.91 4.43
CA ALA A 27 3.71 -19.35 4.68
C ALA A 27 3.35 -20.15 3.42
N VAL A 28 2.47 -19.62 2.56
CA VAL A 28 2.05 -20.25 1.31
C VAL A 28 3.18 -20.18 0.27
N LEU A 29 3.85 -19.02 0.18
CA LEU A 29 4.98 -18.82 -0.72
C LEU A 29 6.15 -19.76 -0.40
N ALA A 30 6.44 -19.99 0.88
CA ALA A 30 7.49 -20.92 1.31
C ALA A 30 7.22 -22.37 0.85
N VAL A 31 5.97 -22.82 0.95
CA VAL A 31 5.57 -24.16 0.47
C VAL A 31 5.61 -24.22 -1.06
N PHE A 32 5.21 -23.15 -1.75
CA PHE A 32 5.25 -23.05 -3.21
C PHE A 32 6.67 -23.17 -3.78
N GLU A 33 7.66 -22.62 -3.09
CA GLU A 33 9.07 -22.74 -3.44
C GLU A 33 9.57 -24.18 -3.26
N GLU A 34 9.20 -24.84 -2.16
CA GLU A 34 9.57 -26.23 -1.85
C GLU A 34 9.01 -27.23 -2.88
N ILE A 35 7.80 -27.01 -3.38
CA ILE A 35 7.17 -27.87 -4.40
C ILE A 35 7.51 -27.45 -5.84
N HIS A 36 8.40 -26.47 -6.03
CA HIS A 36 8.82 -25.94 -7.33
C HIS A 36 7.63 -25.51 -8.21
N ILE A 37 6.70 -24.75 -7.64
CA ILE A 37 5.56 -24.21 -8.38
C ILE A 37 6.01 -23.19 -9.43
N ASN A 38 5.13 -22.87 -10.37
CA ASN A 38 5.39 -21.87 -11.41
C ASN A 38 5.73 -20.49 -10.80
N GLU A 39 6.87 -19.91 -11.19
CA GLU A 39 7.32 -18.59 -10.74
C GLU A 39 6.27 -17.48 -10.97
N LEU A 40 5.48 -17.56 -12.04
CA LEU A 40 4.40 -16.60 -12.30
C LEU A 40 3.34 -16.64 -11.21
N LEU A 41 3.00 -17.83 -10.70
CA LEU A 41 2.03 -18.00 -9.63
C LEU A 41 2.55 -17.41 -8.32
N HIS A 42 3.84 -17.59 -8.04
CA HIS A 42 4.51 -16.96 -6.91
C HIS A 42 4.47 -15.42 -7.00
N ILE A 43 4.83 -14.85 -8.16
CA ILE A 43 4.80 -13.39 -8.39
C ILE A 43 3.38 -12.83 -8.28
N LEU A 44 2.38 -13.54 -8.82
CA LEU A 44 0.98 -13.12 -8.76
C LEU A 44 0.45 -13.05 -7.33
N VAL A 45 0.64 -14.11 -6.54
CA VAL A 45 0.18 -14.15 -5.14
C VAL A 45 0.88 -13.11 -4.29
N PHE A 46 2.21 -12.95 -4.46
CA PHE A 46 2.96 -11.90 -3.77
C PHE A 46 2.46 -10.50 -4.13
N GLY A 47 2.23 -10.23 -5.42
CA GLY A 47 1.72 -8.95 -5.89
C GLY A 47 0.29 -8.66 -5.41
N GLU A 48 -0.58 -9.67 -5.35
CA GLU A 48 -1.93 -9.55 -4.79
C GLU A 48 -1.89 -9.15 -3.32
N SER A 49 -1.07 -9.81 -2.50
CA SER A 49 -0.92 -9.47 -1.09
C SER A 49 -0.37 -8.06 -0.89
N LEU A 50 0.62 -7.63 -1.67
CA LEU A 50 1.12 -6.25 -1.61
C LEU A 50 0.05 -5.20 -1.95
N LEU A 51 -0.75 -5.45 -2.99
CA LEU A 51 -1.84 -4.56 -3.37
C LEU A 51 -2.93 -4.53 -2.28
N ASN A 52 -3.23 -5.69 -1.70
CA ASN A 52 -4.22 -5.84 -0.65
C ASN A 52 -3.81 -5.14 0.66
N ASP A 53 -2.53 -5.20 1.04
CA ASP A 53 -1.99 -4.41 2.16
C ASP A 53 -2.17 -2.91 1.91
N ALA A 54 -1.87 -2.47 0.69
CA ALA A 54 -2.00 -1.08 0.31
C ALA A 54 -3.45 -0.59 0.36
N VAL A 55 -4.43 -1.41 -0.07
CA VAL A 55 -5.87 -1.10 0.02
C VAL A 55 -6.36 -1.13 1.47
N THR A 56 -5.89 -2.09 2.26
CA THR A 56 -6.25 -2.26 3.68
C THR A 56 -5.93 -1.02 4.49
N VAL A 57 -4.72 -0.45 4.33
CA VAL A 57 -4.33 0.77 5.03
C VAL A 57 -5.22 1.97 4.66
N VAL A 58 -5.61 2.09 3.39
CA VAL A 58 -6.51 3.17 2.94
C VAL A 58 -7.91 3.00 3.55
N LEU A 59 -8.44 1.78 3.57
CA LEU A 59 -9.74 1.49 4.21
C LEU A 59 -9.70 1.72 5.72
N TYR A 60 -8.60 1.35 6.38
CA TYR A 60 -8.40 1.59 7.80
C TYR A 60 -8.49 3.08 8.13
N HIS A 61 -7.74 3.94 7.44
CA HIS A 61 -7.78 5.39 7.68
C HIS A 61 -9.15 5.99 7.36
N LEU A 62 -9.82 5.53 6.30
CA LEU A 62 -11.16 5.98 5.96
C LEU A 62 -12.16 5.65 7.09
N PHE A 63 -12.14 4.43 7.61
CA PHE A 63 -13.04 4.04 8.69
C PHE A 63 -12.65 4.67 10.02
N GLU A 64 -11.36 4.84 10.31
CA GLU A 64 -10.87 5.58 11.47
C GLU A 64 -11.36 7.03 11.45
N GLU A 65 -11.30 7.70 10.30
CA GLU A 65 -11.82 9.06 10.14
C GLU A 65 -13.33 9.08 10.35
N PHE A 66 -14.07 8.12 9.78
CA PHE A 66 -15.50 7.97 10.02
C PHE A 66 -15.86 7.69 11.49
N ALA A 67 -15.01 6.97 12.22
CA ALA A 67 -15.20 6.70 13.65
C ALA A 67 -15.16 7.96 14.50
N SER A 68 -14.43 8.99 14.02
CA SER A 68 -14.26 10.25 14.73
C SER A 68 -15.45 11.21 14.60
N TYR A 69 -16.35 10.98 13.63
CA TYR A 69 -17.54 11.81 13.44
C TYR A 69 -18.71 11.33 14.32
N GLU A 70 -19.43 12.27 14.96
CA GLU A 70 -20.60 11.97 15.80
C GLU A 70 -21.82 11.46 15.01
N SER A 71 -21.93 11.85 13.73
CA SER A 71 -22.97 11.36 12.83
C SER A 71 -22.47 11.32 11.39
N VAL A 72 -22.55 10.16 10.74
CA VAL A 72 -22.17 9.99 9.34
C VAL A 72 -23.40 10.17 8.45
N GLY A 73 -23.42 11.21 7.64
CA GLY A 73 -24.45 11.47 6.63
C GLY A 73 -24.14 10.78 5.29
N ILE A 74 -25.13 10.75 4.40
CA ILE A 74 -24.98 10.19 3.03
C ILE A 74 -23.91 10.98 2.23
N SER A 75 -23.78 12.28 2.47
CA SER A 75 -22.73 13.13 1.88
C SER A 75 -21.33 12.66 2.27
N ASP A 76 -21.16 12.24 3.53
CA ASP A 76 -19.86 11.88 4.08
C ASP A 76 -19.41 10.53 3.55
N ILE A 77 -20.36 9.59 3.35
CA ILE A 77 -20.12 8.31 2.67
C ILE A 77 -19.61 8.55 1.24
N PHE A 78 -20.25 9.45 0.50
CA PHE A 78 -19.81 9.79 -0.85
C PHE A 78 -18.43 10.44 -0.86
N LEU A 79 -18.16 11.33 0.11
CA LEU A 79 -16.88 12.00 0.25
C LEU A 79 -15.76 11.03 0.63
N GLY A 80 -16.01 10.07 1.53
CA GLY A 80 -15.05 9.03 1.88
C GLY A 80 -14.77 8.09 0.71
N PHE A 81 -15.78 7.72 -0.07
CA PHE A 81 -15.57 6.97 -1.31
C PHE A 81 -14.66 7.73 -2.28
N LEU A 82 -14.84 9.06 -2.43
CA LEU A 82 -13.95 9.87 -3.26
C LEU A 82 -12.55 9.99 -2.65
N SER A 83 -12.47 10.16 -1.33
CA SER A 83 -11.22 10.23 -0.56
C SER A 83 -10.36 8.99 -0.77
N PHE A 84 -10.98 7.80 -0.79
CA PHE A 84 -10.29 6.53 -1.10
C PHE A 84 -9.50 6.61 -2.41
N PHE A 85 -10.11 7.10 -3.49
CA PHE A 85 -9.41 7.25 -4.78
C PHE A 85 -8.34 8.33 -4.72
N VAL A 86 -8.58 9.43 -4.02
CA VAL A 86 -7.58 10.51 -3.88
C VAL A 86 -6.35 10.02 -3.12
N VAL A 87 -6.54 9.31 -2.00
CA VAL A 87 -5.45 8.75 -1.19
C VAL A 87 -4.68 7.68 -1.96
N ALA A 88 -5.39 6.78 -2.66
CA ALA A 88 -4.77 5.71 -3.44
C ALA A 88 -4.02 6.26 -4.67
N LEU A 89 -4.67 7.06 -5.51
CA LEU A 89 -4.06 7.64 -6.72
C LEU A 89 -3.01 8.70 -6.39
N GLY A 90 -3.20 9.46 -5.30
CA GLY A 90 -2.21 10.39 -4.79
C GLY A 90 -0.95 9.67 -4.34
N GLY A 91 -1.07 8.55 -3.63
CA GLY A 91 0.06 7.68 -3.29
C GLY A 91 0.82 7.23 -4.55
N VAL A 92 0.10 6.69 -5.54
CA VAL A 92 0.69 6.30 -6.84
C VAL A 92 1.41 7.48 -7.50
N PHE A 93 0.80 8.67 -7.53
CA PHE A 93 1.39 9.86 -8.13
C PHE A 93 2.71 10.25 -7.45
N VAL A 94 2.74 10.30 -6.10
CA VAL A 94 3.96 10.55 -5.34
C VAL A 94 5.03 9.50 -5.66
N GLY A 95 4.65 8.23 -5.68
CA GLY A 95 5.55 7.13 -6.04
C GLY A 95 6.17 7.29 -7.43
N VAL A 96 5.36 7.66 -8.42
CA VAL A 96 5.84 7.93 -9.79
C VAL A 96 6.85 9.09 -9.81
N VAL A 97 6.58 10.18 -9.10
CA VAL A 97 7.51 11.32 -9.01
C VAL A 97 8.87 10.88 -8.47
N TYR A 98 8.89 10.17 -7.35
CA TYR A 98 10.14 9.66 -6.77
C TYR A 98 10.82 8.59 -7.65
N GLY A 99 10.05 7.75 -8.33
CA GLY A 99 10.56 6.78 -9.30
C GLY A 99 11.27 7.46 -10.48
N VAL A 100 10.71 8.55 -11.01
CA VAL A 100 11.32 9.33 -12.09
C VAL A 100 12.60 10.03 -11.61
N ILE A 101 12.60 10.57 -10.39
CA ILE A 101 13.80 11.16 -9.79
C ILE A 101 14.90 10.11 -9.65
N ALA A 102 14.58 8.91 -9.15
CA ALA A 102 15.53 7.82 -9.03
C ALA A 102 16.08 7.36 -10.38
N ALA A 103 15.20 7.22 -11.40
CA ALA A 103 15.61 6.90 -12.76
C ALA A 103 16.57 7.94 -13.35
N PHE A 104 16.31 9.23 -13.08
CA PHE A 104 17.21 10.31 -13.50
C PHE A 104 18.56 10.22 -12.78
N THR A 105 18.58 10.00 -11.47
CA THR A 105 19.81 9.84 -10.67
C THR A 105 20.64 8.62 -11.11
N SER A 106 19.98 7.50 -11.45
CA SER A 106 20.63 6.28 -11.97
C SER A 106 21.46 6.60 -13.22
N ARG A 107 20.95 7.46 -14.12
CA ARG A 107 21.66 7.89 -15.33
C ARG A 107 22.99 8.61 -15.05
N PHE A 108 23.13 9.32 -13.92
CA PHE A 108 24.39 10.00 -13.55
C PHE A 108 25.35 9.09 -12.79
N THR A 109 24.85 8.00 -12.21
CA THR A 109 25.61 7.13 -11.30
C THR A 109 25.99 5.78 -11.92
N SER A 110 25.84 5.66 -13.25
CA SER A 110 26.10 4.45 -14.03
C SER A 110 27.52 3.86 -13.94
N HIS A 111 28.47 4.57 -13.31
CA HIS A 111 29.84 4.11 -13.12
C HIS A 111 30.04 3.24 -11.87
N ILE A 112 29.11 3.24 -10.90
CA ILE A 112 29.25 2.48 -9.65
C ILE A 112 27.97 1.67 -9.39
N ARG A 113 27.83 0.51 -10.04
CA ARG A 113 26.63 -0.36 -9.91
C ARG A 113 26.31 -0.81 -8.47
N VAL A 114 27.32 -0.82 -7.60
CA VAL A 114 27.17 -1.25 -6.19
C VAL A 114 26.25 -0.32 -5.39
N ILE A 115 26.07 0.93 -5.82
CA ILE A 115 25.24 1.92 -5.11
C ILE A 115 23.78 1.95 -5.60
N GLU A 116 23.46 1.32 -6.73
CA GLU A 116 22.12 1.36 -7.33
C GLU A 116 21.03 0.81 -6.39
N PRO A 117 21.22 -0.33 -5.69
CA PRO A 117 20.21 -0.83 -4.75
C PRO A 117 19.98 0.11 -3.56
N LEU A 118 21.02 0.84 -3.11
CA LEU A 118 20.89 1.82 -2.03
C LEU A 118 20.01 2.98 -2.45
N PHE A 119 20.13 3.46 -3.70
CA PHE A 119 19.26 4.51 -4.22
C PHE A 119 17.81 4.03 -4.39
N VAL A 120 17.60 2.80 -4.88
CA VAL A 120 16.23 2.24 -4.97
C VAL A 120 15.56 2.22 -3.60
N PHE A 121 16.27 1.73 -2.58
CA PHE A 121 15.76 1.68 -1.21
C PHE A 121 15.48 3.08 -0.67
N LEU A 122 16.45 3.99 -0.83
CA LEU A 122 16.33 5.37 -0.35
C LEU A 122 15.14 6.11 -0.99
N TYR A 123 15.04 6.11 -2.32
CA TYR A 123 13.97 6.82 -3.02
C TYR A 123 12.60 6.21 -2.78
N SER A 124 12.51 4.88 -2.69
CA SER A 124 11.24 4.21 -2.38
C SER A 124 10.78 4.49 -0.95
N TYR A 125 11.71 4.57 0.01
CA TYR A 125 11.40 4.98 1.38
C TYR A 125 11.03 6.47 1.49
N MET A 126 11.70 7.34 0.73
CA MET A 126 11.33 8.76 0.66
C MET A 126 9.95 8.97 0.04
N ALA A 127 9.57 8.16 -0.97
CA ALA A 127 8.23 8.15 -1.53
C ALA A 127 7.17 7.76 -0.47
N TYR A 128 7.45 6.70 0.29
CA TYR A 128 6.61 6.25 1.40
C TYR A 128 6.40 7.35 2.44
N LEU A 129 7.49 7.91 2.99
CA LEU A 129 7.41 8.96 4.02
C LEU A 129 6.70 10.23 3.53
N SER A 130 6.92 10.61 2.26
CA SER A 130 6.29 11.80 1.70
C SER A 130 4.79 11.60 1.50
N ALA A 131 4.37 10.41 1.05
CA ALA A 131 2.96 10.09 0.93
C ALA A 131 2.28 10.07 2.31
N GLU A 132 2.89 9.45 3.32
CA GLU A 132 2.40 9.47 4.71
C GLU A 132 2.26 10.92 5.25
N LEU A 133 3.22 11.79 4.97
CA LEU A 133 3.17 13.20 5.39
C LEU A 133 1.98 13.97 4.81
N PHE A 134 1.52 13.57 3.62
CA PHE A 134 0.35 14.16 2.95
C PHE A 134 -0.95 13.37 3.20
N HIS A 135 -0.95 12.41 4.13
CA HIS A 135 -2.08 11.49 4.39
C HIS A 135 -2.52 10.72 3.14
N LEU A 136 -1.57 10.38 2.26
CA LEU A 136 -1.75 9.54 1.07
C LEU A 136 -1.26 8.12 1.36
N SER A 137 -1.60 7.16 0.49
CA SER A 137 -1.15 5.77 0.69
C SER A 137 0.36 5.61 0.49
N GLY A 138 1.11 5.49 1.59
CA GLY A 138 2.56 5.26 1.59
C GLY A 138 2.94 3.97 0.87
N ILE A 139 2.21 2.88 1.11
CA ILE A 139 2.48 1.58 0.48
C ILE A 139 2.25 1.67 -1.04
N MET A 140 1.17 2.31 -1.51
CA MET A 140 0.98 2.55 -2.94
C MET A 140 2.10 3.39 -3.54
N ALA A 141 2.60 4.40 -2.82
CA ALA A 141 3.73 5.22 -3.27
C ALA A 141 5.01 4.39 -3.41
N LEU A 142 5.29 3.50 -2.45
CA LEU A 142 6.44 2.61 -2.48
C LEU A 142 6.36 1.60 -3.64
N ILE A 143 5.18 0.99 -3.87
CA ILE A 143 4.97 0.07 -4.99
C ILE A 143 5.14 0.81 -6.31
N ALA A 144 4.48 1.96 -6.47
CA ALA A 144 4.57 2.76 -7.69
C ALA A 144 6.00 3.23 -7.98
N SER A 145 6.76 3.64 -6.96
CA SER A 145 8.15 4.03 -7.12
C SER A 145 9.01 2.85 -7.56
N GLY A 146 8.84 1.67 -6.96
CA GLY A 146 9.55 0.44 -7.36
C GLY A 146 9.24 0.00 -8.78
N VAL A 147 7.97 0.05 -9.19
CA VAL A 147 7.54 -0.28 -10.57
C VAL A 147 8.16 0.67 -11.59
N VAL A 148 8.21 1.98 -11.29
CA VAL A 148 8.81 2.98 -12.18
C VAL A 148 10.34 2.82 -12.26
N MET A 149 10.99 2.35 -11.20
CA MET A 149 12.45 2.12 -11.19
C MET A 149 12.86 0.82 -11.90
N ARG A 150 11.96 -0.16 -12.06
CA ARG A 150 12.24 -1.48 -12.67
C ARG A 150 13.04 -1.45 -13.99
N PRO A 151 12.79 -0.58 -14.97
CA PRO A 151 13.56 -0.56 -16.22
C PRO A 151 14.92 0.14 -16.12
N TYR A 152 15.25 0.79 -14.99
CA TYR A 152 16.44 1.64 -14.82
C TYR A 152 17.50 1.06 -13.88
N VAL A 153 17.22 -0.09 -13.26
CA VAL A 153 18.06 -0.78 -12.27
C VAL A 153 18.12 -2.25 -12.64
#